data_AF-A0A842S491-F1
#
_entry.id   AF-A0A842S491-F1
#
_cell.length_a   1.000
_cell.length_b   1.000
_cell.length_c   1.000
_cell.angle_alpha   90.00
_cell.angle_beta   90.00
_cell.angle_gamma   90.00
#
_symmetry.space_group_name_H-M   'P 1'
#
loop_
_entity.id
_entity.type
_entity.pdbx_description
1 polymer ?
#
loop_
_entity_poly.entity_id
_entity_poly.type
_entity_poly.pdbx_seq_one_letter_code
_entity_poly.pdbx_strand_id
1 'polypeptide(L)' 'MLYCEKCKKEVVIVGEGSLAGMDEEEETWISNMKEKGKLLLFDPPHSSAYLCPKCGGELIEKD' A
#
# COMPACT_ATOMS: atom_id res chain seq x y z
N MET A 1 -9.59 3.00 3.85
CA MET A 1 -8.37 2.75 3.04
C MET A 1 -7.40 3.89 3.25
N LEU A 2 -6.07 3.68 3.15
CA LEU A 2 -5.13 4.80 3.25
C LEU A 2 -5.09 5.61 1.96
N TYR A 3 -4.85 6.90 2.08
CA TYR A 3 -4.78 7.82 0.94
C TYR A 3 -3.65 8.83 1.12
N CYS A 4 -2.93 9.10 0.03
CA CYS A 4 -1.94 10.18 -0.01
C CYS A 4 -2.53 11.39 -0.73
N GLU A 5 -2.75 12.48 -0.01
CA GLU A 5 -3.28 13.72 -0.60
C GLU A 5 -2.33 14.37 -1.61
N LYS A 6 -1.02 14.28 -1.37
CA LYS A 6 0.00 14.81 -2.28
C LYS A 6 0.06 14.06 -3.60
N CYS A 7 0.01 12.73 -3.55
CA CYS A 7 0.03 11.87 -4.73
C CYS A 7 -1.36 11.69 -5.36
N LYS A 8 -2.42 12.10 -4.66
CA LYS A 8 -3.82 11.85 -4.98
C LYS A 8 -4.13 10.38 -5.28
N LYS A 9 -3.50 9.46 -4.53
CA LYS A 9 -3.57 8.01 -4.75
C LYS A 9 -3.93 7.27 -3.48
N GLU A 10 -4.72 6.22 -3.64
CA GLU A 10 -4.97 5.24 -2.60
C GLU A 10 -3.69 4.43 -2.33
N VAL A 11 -3.49 4.09 -1.06
CA VAL A 11 -2.40 3.26 -0.60
C VAL A 11 -2.97 2.02 0.08
N VAL A 12 -2.53 0.86 -0.37
CA VAL A 12 -2.87 -0.43 0.21
C VAL A 12 -1.71 -0.87 1.09
N ILE A 13 -2.02 -1.16 2.34
CA ILE A 13 -1.05 -1.75 3.27
C ILE A 13 -0.94 -3.24 2.97
N VAL A 14 0.30 -3.72 2.86
CA VAL A 14 0.63 -5.13 2.72
C VAL A 14 1.49 -5.51 3.93
N GLY A 15 0.88 -6.14 4.93
CA GLY A 15 1.57 -6.56 6.15
C GLY A 15 2.39 -7.83 5.96
N GLU A 16 3.34 -8.09 6.86
CA GLU A 16 4.06 -9.37 6.93
C GLU A 16 3.07 -10.55 6.97
N GLY A 17 3.27 -11.53 6.08
CA GLY A 17 2.41 -12.70 5.96
C GLY A 17 1.12 -12.52 5.16
N SER A 18 0.79 -11.29 4.70
CA SER A 18 -0.41 -11.05 3.85
C SER A 18 -0.36 -11.80 2.52
N LEU A 19 0.83 -12.23 2.12
CA LEU A 19 1.10 -12.89 0.85
C LEU A 19 1.73 -14.28 1.03
N ALA A 20 1.84 -14.76 2.27
CA ALA A 20 2.45 -16.07 2.55
C ALA A 20 1.62 -17.20 1.92
N GLY A 21 2.25 -17.94 0.98
CA GLY A 21 1.62 -19.06 0.26
C GLY A 21 0.91 -18.67 -1.04
N MET A 22 1.06 -17.42 -1.49
CA MET A 22 0.44 -16.91 -2.73
C MET A 22 1.48 -16.60 -3.82
N ASP A 23 2.61 -17.30 -3.88
CA ASP A 23 3.78 -16.91 -4.71
C ASP A 23 3.45 -16.58 -6.19
N GLU A 24 2.54 -17.31 -6.87
CA GLU A 24 2.10 -16.98 -8.24
C GLU A 24 0.95 -15.96 -8.31
N GLU A 25 0.10 -15.89 -7.28
CA GLU A 25 -1.04 -14.96 -7.23
C GLU A 25 -0.63 -13.56 -6.76
N GLU A 26 0.46 -13.46 -5.99
CA GLU A 26 1.02 -12.24 -5.44
C GLU A 26 1.41 -11.26 -6.55
N GLU A 27 2.23 -11.71 -7.51
CA GLU A 27 2.68 -10.84 -8.59
C GLU A 27 1.52 -10.33 -9.44
N THR A 28 0.52 -11.18 -9.66
CA THR A 28 -0.70 -10.83 -10.39
C THR A 28 -1.52 -9.81 -9.61
N TRP A 29 -1.68 -9.99 -8.31
CA TRP A 29 -2.39 -9.05 -7.43
C TRP A 29 -1.67 -7.70 -7.35
N ILE A 30 -0.35 -7.70 -7.16
CA ILE A 30 0.49 -6.50 -7.15
C ILE A 30 0.35 -5.75 -8.47
N SER A 31 0.40 -6.46 -9.59
CA SER A 31 0.25 -5.88 -10.93
C SER A 31 -1.13 -5.26 -11.10
N ASN A 32 -2.20 -5.95 -10.70
CA ASN A 32 -3.57 -5.44 -10.74
C ASN A 32 -3.74 -4.17 -9.88
N MET A 33 -3.14 -4.12 -8.69
CA MET A 33 -3.15 -2.93 -7.84
C MET A 33 -2.40 -1.75 -8.47
N LYS A 34 -1.26 -2.02 -9.14
CA LYS A 34 -0.52 -1.00 -9.89
C LYS A 34 -1.30 -0.50 -11.10
N GLU A 35 -1.98 -1.38 -11.85
CA GLU A 35 -2.86 -1.02 -12.97
C GLU A 35 -4.04 -0.16 -12.53
N LYS A 36 -4.61 -0.45 -11.36
CA LYS A 36 -5.62 0.40 -10.70
C LYS A 36 -5.07 1.73 -10.19
N GLY A 37 -3.77 1.97 -10.35
CA GLY A 37 -3.10 3.21 -9.98
C GLY A 37 -2.82 3.37 -8.48
N LYS A 38 -3.04 2.31 -7.69
CA LYS A 38 -2.81 2.31 -6.24
C LYS A 38 -1.32 2.24 -5.92
N LEU A 39 -0.96 2.73 -4.74
CA LEU A 39 0.36 2.55 -4.16
C LEU A 39 0.32 1.38 -3.17
N LEU A 40 1.40 0.64 -3.06
CA LEU A 40 1.54 -0.45 -2.09
C LEU A 40 2.56 -0.04 -1.04
N LEU A 41 2.18 -0.16 0.23
CA LEU A 41 3.06 0.03 1.37
C LEU A 41 3.32 -1.34 2.00
N PHE A 42 4.47 -1.90 1.69
CA PHE A 42 4.94 -3.16 2.26
C PHE A 42 5.59 -2.91 3.61
N ASP A 43 5.40 -3.84 4.54
CA ASP A 43 6.05 -3.85 5.86
C ASP A 43 5.93 -2.50 6.58
N PRO A 44 4.69 -2.04 6.84
CA PRO A 44 4.52 -0.73 7.43
C PRO A 44 4.93 -0.75 8.91
N PRO A 45 5.41 0.38 9.45
CA PRO A 45 5.81 0.45 10.85
C PRO A 45 4.62 0.21 11.78
N HIS A 46 4.82 -0.64 12.80
CA HIS A 46 3.76 -1.02 13.76
C HIS A 46 3.32 0.10 14.71
N SER A 47 4.15 1.13 14.91
CA SER A 47 3.96 2.13 15.98
C SER A 47 4.09 3.59 15.53
N SER A 48 4.16 3.85 14.23
CA SER A 48 4.28 5.22 13.69
C SER A 48 3.23 5.52 12.62
N ALA A 49 3.08 6.81 12.30
CA ALA A 49 2.26 7.23 11.18
C ALA A 49 2.69 6.53 9.89
N TYR A 50 1.73 6.13 9.05
CA TYR A 50 2.01 5.57 7.75
C TYR A 50 2.44 6.68 6.79
N LEU A 51 3.56 6.48 6.11
CA LEU A 51 4.08 7.43 5.13
C LEU A 51 3.90 6.89 3.72
N CYS A 52 3.59 7.79 2.79
CA CYS A 52 3.45 7.48 1.38
C CYS A 52 4.78 6.95 0.84
N PRO A 53 4.81 5.73 0.26
CA PRO A 53 6.05 5.15 -0.26
C PRO A 53 6.62 5.92 -1.45
N LYS A 54 5.82 6.79 -2.09
CA LYS A 54 6.24 7.59 -3.25
C LYS A 54 6.76 8.97 -2.88
N CYS A 55 6.19 9.64 -1.87
CA CYS A 55 6.51 11.05 -1.59
C CYS A 55 6.79 11.36 -0.11
N GLY A 56 6.80 10.36 0.77
CA GLY A 56 7.06 10.49 2.20
C GLY A 56 6.02 11.32 2.98
N GLY A 57 4.91 11.71 2.35
CA GLY A 57 3.83 12.43 3.02
C GLY A 57 3.01 11.50 3.91
N GLU A 58 2.50 12.01 5.02
CA GLU A 58 1.60 11.25 5.89
C GLU A 58 0.36 10.78 5.12
N LEU A 59 -0.02 9.53 5.36
CA LEU A 59 -1.21 8.93 4.82
C LEU A 59 -2.38 9.18 5.76
N ILE A 60 -3.53 9.49 5.18
CA ILE A 60 -4.78 9.67 5.91
C ILE A 60 -5.68 8.46 5.70
N GLU A 61 -6.49 8.14 6.70
CA GLU A 61 -7.61 7.22 6.52
C GLU A 61 -8.70 7.91 5.72
N LYS A 62 -9.20 7.20 4.71
CA LYS A 62 -10.31 7.64 3.87
C LYS A 62 -11.35 6.53 3.87
N ASP A 63 -12.56 6.85 4.32
CA ASP A 63 -13.75 5.98 4.25
C ASP A 63 -14.16 5.69 2.80
#